data_AF-A0A356KU82-F1
#
_entry.id   AF-A0A356KU82-F1
#
_cell.length_a   1.000
_cell.length_b   1.000
_cell.length_c   1.000
_cell.angle_alpha   90.00
_cell.angle_beta   90.00
_cell.angle_gamma   90.00
#
_symmetry.space_group_name_H-M   'P 1'
#
loop_
_entity.id
_entity.type
_entity.pdbx_description
1 polymer ?
#
loop_
_entity_poly.entity_id
_entity_poly.type
_entity_poly.pdbx_seq_one_letter_code
_entity_poly.pdbx_strand_id
1 'polypeptide(L)' 'MRVAADARFRARLVRAEPDAAGARVVLDRTLFYPTGGGQPTDLGQLGGVEVLEVVEEGEEVVHRLADP' A
#
# COMPACT_ATOMS: atom_id res chain seq x y z
N MET A 1 4.34 -26.32 2.27
CA MET A 1 5.21 -25.14 2.27
C MET A 1 4.94 -24.37 0.98
N ARG A 2 4.04 -23.37 1.00
CA ARG A 2 3.83 -22.50 -0.17
C ARG A 2 4.91 -21.43 -0.14
N VAL A 3 5.69 -21.35 -1.20
CA VAL A 3 6.69 -20.30 -1.42
C VAL A 3 5.95 -18.96 -1.40
N ALA A 4 6.35 -18.03 -0.53
CA ALA A 4 5.88 -16.65 -0.59
C ALA A 4 6.24 -16.10 -1.98
N ALA A 5 5.26 -15.59 -2.72
CA ALA A 5 5.52 -14.99 -4.01
C ALA A 5 6.40 -13.75 -3.79
N ASP A 6 7.61 -13.74 -4.37
CA ASP A 6 8.46 -12.53 -4.47
C ASP A 6 7.86 -11.61 -5.55
N ALA A 7 6.65 -11.11 -5.28
CA ALA A 7 5.92 -10.23 -6.17
C ALA A 7 6.50 -8.82 -6.02
N ARG A 8 7.00 -8.28 -7.13
CA ARG A 8 7.55 -6.92 -7.20
C ARG A 8 6.91 -6.18 -8.36
N PHE A 9 6.72 -4.88 -8.16
CA PHE A 9 6.25 -3.99 -9.20
C PHE A 9 6.97 -2.65 -9.14
N ARG A 10 6.78 -1.86 -10.19
CA ARG A 10 7.18 -0.45 -10.21
C ARG A 10 5.93 0.38 -10.44
N ALA A 11 5.81 1.48 -9.72
CA ALA A 11 4.73 2.44 -9.87
C ALA A 11 5.29 3.85 -9.77
N ARG A 12 4.51 4.82 -10.26
CA ARG A 12 4.76 6.24 -10.09
C ARG A 12 3.94 6.74 -8.91
N LEU A 13 4.58 7.53 -8.05
CA LEU A 13 3.87 8.29 -7.02
C LEU A 13 3.00 9.36 -7.69
N VAL A 14 1.69 9.28 -7.45
CA VAL A 14 0.71 10.26 -7.93
C VAL A 14 0.51 11.35 -6.88
N ARG A 15 0.34 10.95 -5.62
CA ARG A 15 0.09 11.85 -4.48
C ARG A 15 0.72 11.29 -3.22
N ALA A 16 1.21 12.19 -2.36
CA ALA A 16 1.70 11.87 -1.02
C ALA A 16 1.29 12.96 -0.04
N GLU A 17 0.79 12.55 1.12
CA GLU A 17 0.46 13.43 2.24
C GLU A 17 0.99 12.86 3.56
N PRO A 18 1.30 13.73 4.53
CA PRO A 18 1.53 13.31 5.91
C PRO A 18 0.32 12.57 6.49
N ASP A 19 0.58 11.55 7.28
CA ASP A 19 -0.42 10.82 8.07
C ASP A 19 0.06 10.67 9.51
N ALA A 20 -0.84 10.38 10.45
CA ALA A 20 -0.48 10.24 11.86
C ALA A 20 0.58 9.16 12.12
N ALA A 21 0.67 8.14 11.27
CA ALA A 21 1.63 7.04 11.38
C ALA A 21 2.85 7.17 10.44
N GLY A 22 2.89 8.20 9.59
CA GLY A 22 3.90 8.35 8.53
C GLY A 22 3.33 9.10 7.33
N ALA A 23 2.96 8.36 6.28
CA ALA A 23 2.44 8.97 5.05
C ALA A 23 1.27 8.20 4.43
N ARG A 24 0.42 8.90 3.69
CA ARG A 24 -0.59 8.34 2.79
C ARG A 24 -0.13 8.56 1.35
N VAL A 25 -0.05 7.50 0.56
CA VAL A 25 0.41 7.57 -0.82
C VAL A 25 -0.58 6.94 -1.81
N VAL A 26 -0.77 7.61 -2.93
CA VAL A 26 -1.52 7.11 -4.09
C VAL A 26 -0.53 6.85 -5.21
N LEU A 27 -0.66 5.67 -5.83
CA LEU A 27 0.17 5.21 -6.93
C LEU A 27 -0.65 5.09 -8.20
N ASP A 28 0.00 5.19 -9.36
CA ASP A 28 -0.66 4.99 -10.67
C ASP A 28 -1.12 3.54 -10.90
N ARG A 29 -0.51 2.59 -10.18
CA ARG A 29 -0.88 1.17 -10.11
C ARG A 29 -0.34 0.53 -8.84
N THR A 30 -0.97 -0.54 -8.39
CA THR A 30 -0.53 -1.29 -7.22
C THR A 30 -0.78 -2.79 -7.35
N LEU A 31 0.05 -3.60 -6.69
CA LEU A 31 -0.21 -5.03 -6.46
C LEU A 31 -0.87 -5.29 -5.10
N PHE A 32 -0.96 -4.27 -4.23
CA PHE A 32 -1.56 -4.42 -2.91
C PHE A 32 -3.09 -4.38 -3.01
N TYR A 33 -3.74 -5.42 -2.48
CA TYR A 33 -5.18 -5.46 -2.38
C TYR A 33 -5.67 -4.64 -1.15
N PRO A 34 -6.63 -3.72 -1.35
CA PRO A 34 -7.20 -2.95 -0.25
C PRO A 34 -8.05 -3.81 0.68
N THR A 35 -8.24 -3.33 1.90
CA THR A 35 -9.15 -3.95 2.87
C THR A 35 -10.57 -4.01 2.28
N GLY A 36 -11.17 -5.20 2.25
CA GLY A 36 -12.51 -5.40 1.70
C GLY A 36 -13.08 -6.78 2.01
N GLY A 37 -14.41 -6.88 2.22
CA GLY A 37 -15.09 -8.16 2.46
C GLY A 37 -14.69 -8.89 3.74
N GLY A 38 -14.09 -8.19 4.71
CA GLY A 38 -13.58 -8.77 5.96
C GLY A 38 -12.18 -9.39 5.86
N GLN A 39 -11.52 -9.27 4.70
CA GLN A 39 -10.12 -9.69 4.56
C GLN A 39 -9.17 -8.56 5.00
N PRO A 40 -8.07 -8.90 5.71
CA PRO A 40 -6.98 -7.97 5.95
C PRO A 40 -6.36 -7.48 4.63
N THR A 41 -5.77 -6.30 4.66
CA THR A 41 -4.99 -5.78 3.53
C THR A 41 -3.73 -6.62 3.27
N ASP A 42 -3.20 -6.52 2.04
CA ASP A 42 -1.87 -7.01 1.74
C ASP A 42 -0.80 -6.17 2.46
N LEU A 43 0.22 -6.85 2.99
CA LEU A 43 1.36 -6.23 3.66
C LEU A 43 2.64 -6.38 2.81
N GLY A 44 3.57 -5.44 2.98
CA GLY A 44 4.81 -5.38 2.20
C GLY A 44 5.51 -4.04 2.36
N GLN A 45 6.28 -3.64 1.34
CA GLN A 45 7.02 -2.39 1.37
C GLN A 45 6.89 -1.61 0.05
N LEU A 46 6.82 -0.29 0.17
CA LEU A 46 6.90 0.67 -0.93
C LEU A 46 8.16 1.53 -0.73
N GLY A 47 9.11 1.45 -1.66
CA GLY A 47 10.36 2.22 -1.55
C GLY A 47 11.22 1.88 -0.31
N GLY A 48 11.01 0.70 0.29
CA GLY A 48 11.67 0.29 1.54
C GLY A 48 10.91 0.65 2.82
N VAL A 49 9.80 1.38 2.71
CA VAL A 49 8.93 1.75 3.84
C VAL A 49 7.78 0.76 3.98
N GLU A 50 7.46 0.36 5.20
CA GLU A 50 6.40 -0.60 5.49
C GLU A 50 5.02 -0.06 5.12
N VAL A 51 4.23 -0.90 4.45
CA VAL A 51 2.80 -0.66 4.22
C VAL A 51 2.02 -1.16 5.43
N LEU A 52 1.36 -0.24 6.13
CA LEU A 52 0.55 -0.53 7.31
C LEU A 52 -0.88 -0.92 6.94
N GLU A 53 -1.41 -0.29 5.90
CA GLU A 53 -2.79 -0.46 5.48
C GLU A 53 -2.98 -0.03 4.03
N VAL A 54 -3.86 -0.72 3.29
CA VAL A 54 -4.34 -0.25 1.99
C VAL A 54 -5.86 -0.16 2.01
N VAL A 55 -6.39 0.98 1.57
CA VAL A 55 -7.83 1.29 1.58
C VAL A 55 -8.26 1.85 0.23
N GLU A 56 -9.53 1.62 -0.14
CA GLU A 56 -10.17 2.31 -1.26
C GLU A 56 -10.86 3.57 -0.74
N GLU A 57 -10.53 4.72 -1.33
CA GLU A 57 -11.18 6.01 -1.06
C GLU A 57 -11.69 6.60 -2.38
N GLY A 58 -12.98 6.39 -2.64
CA GLY A 58 -13.57 6.77 -3.93
C GLY A 58 -13.00 5.92 -5.05
N GLU A 59 -12.31 6.54 -5.99
CA GLU A 59 -11.68 5.87 -7.15
C GLU A 59 -10.18 5.60 -6.92
N GLU A 60 -9.62 6.00 -5.77
CA GLU A 60 -8.20 5.88 -5.47
C GLU A 60 -7.92 4.73 -4.50
N VAL A 61 -6.76 4.08 -4.70
CA VAL A 61 -6.19 3.13 -3.73
C VAL A 61 -5.11 3.85 -2.93
N VAL A 62 -5.37 4.03 -1.64
CA VAL A 62 -4.49 4.75 -0.71
C VAL A 62 -3.70 3.76 0.13
N HIS A 63 -2.39 3.94 0.18
CA HIS A 63 -1.48 3.13 0.99
C HIS A 63 -1.01 3.98 2.17
N ARG A 64 -1.26 3.52 3.39
CA ARG A 64 -0.72 4.12 4.62
C ARG A 64 0.63 3.47 4.91
N LEU A 65 1.65 4.29 5.00
CA LEU A 65 3.03 3.91 5.23
C LEU A 65 3.48 4.32 6.63
N ALA A 66 4.36 3.53 7.22
CA ALA A 66 5.07 3.92 8.43
C ALA A 66 5.98 5.13 8.18
N ASP A 67 6.38 5.80 9.27
CA ASP A 67 7.51 6.74 9.23
C ASP A 67 8.80 5.97 8.82
N PRO A 68 9.67 6.53 7.95
CA PRO A 68 10.87 5.85 7.45
C PRO A 68 11.89 5.39 8.50
#